data_AF-X0W0F3-F1
#
_entry.id   AF-X0W0F3-F1
#
_cell.length_a   1.000
_cell.length_b   1.000
_cell.length_c   1.000
_cell.angle_alpha   90.00
_cell.angle_beta   90.00
_cell.angle_gamma   90.00
#
_symmetry.space_group_name_H-M   'P 1'
#
loop_
_entity.id
_entity.type
_entity.pdbx_description
1 polymer ?
#
loop_
_entity_poly.entity_id
_entity_poly.type
_entity_poly.pdbx_seq_one_letter_code
_entity_poly.pdbx_strand_id
1 'polypeptide(L)'
;MADAMEPGGDEFGGIEFTCPQCGTALDRYHEQCPQCGKALDEEFSATYRPPPAPPAVKIIAWILLAVIILIPLGLALWYLLF
;
A
#
# COMPACT_ATOMS: atom_id res chain seq x y z
N MET A 1 46.87 -0.75 22.23
CA MET A 1 45.95 0.38 22.07
C MET A 1 45.83 0.59 20.57
N ALA A 2 44.93 -0.16 19.90
CA ALA A 2 43.58 0.28 19.50
C ALA A 2 43.72 1.55 18.64
N ASP A 3 43.49 1.51 17.33
CA ASP A 3 42.13 1.39 16.80
C ASP A 3 41.99 0.43 15.60
N ALA A 4 40.94 -0.37 15.65
CA ALA A 4 40.44 -1.19 14.56
C ALA A 4 39.65 -0.30 13.59
N MET A 5 39.98 -0.37 12.31
CA MET A 5 39.15 0.16 11.23
C MET A 5 38.09 -0.90 10.92
N GLU A 6 36.86 -0.67 11.37
CA GLU A 6 35.69 -1.47 11.01
C GLU A 6 35.11 -0.92 9.69
N PRO A 7 35.12 -1.68 8.57
CA PRO A 7 34.26 -1.35 7.45
C PRO A 7 32.83 -1.74 7.82
N GLY A 8 32.02 -0.75 8.19
CA GLY A 8 30.58 -0.90 8.41
C GLY A 8 29.92 -1.32 7.10
N GLY A 9 29.70 -2.63 6.96
CA GLY A 9 28.85 -3.20 5.93
C GLY A 9 27.41 -2.81 6.21
N ASP A 10 26.80 -2.12 5.26
CA ASP A 10 25.36 -1.94 5.17
C ASP A 10 24.71 -3.30 4.84
N GLU A 11 24.43 -4.08 5.89
CA GLU A 11 23.67 -5.33 5.86
C GLU A 11 22.16 -5.12 5.56
N PHE A 12 21.85 -4.23 4.61
CA PHE A 12 20.56 -4.19 3.94
C PHE A 12 20.81 -4.66 2.52
N GLY A 13 20.49 -5.94 2.27
CA GLY A 13 20.71 -6.59 0.98
C GLY A 13 20.44 -5.63 -0.17
N GLY A 14 21.50 -5.30 -0.90
CA GLY A 14 21.47 -4.37 -2.01
C GLY A 14 20.35 -4.79 -2.95
N ILE A 15 19.26 -4.03 -2.94
CA ILE A 15 18.20 -4.25 -3.91
C ILE A 15 18.83 -3.81 -5.23
N GLU A 16 19.24 -4.79 -6.04
CA GLU A 16 19.80 -4.56 -7.36
C GLU A 16 18.73 -3.89 -8.23
N PHE A 17 18.71 -2.56 -8.22
CA PHE A 17 17.73 -1.78 -8.97
C PHE A 17 18.12 -1.81 -10.44
N THR A 18 17.38 -2.54 -11.26
CA THR A 18 17.59 -2.56 -12.71
C THR A 18 16.64 -1.58 -13.37
N CYS A 19 17.17 -0.70 -14.22
CA CYS A 19 16.34 0.23 -14.98
C CYS A 19 15.39 -0.55 -15.92
N PRO A 20 14.06 -0.39 -15.81
CA PRO A 20 13.10 -1.13 -16.65
C PRO A 20 13.12 -0.68 -18.11
N GLN A 21 13.70 0.49 -18.41
CA GLN A 21 13.75 1.05 -19.77
C GLN A 21 14.93 0.51 -20.58
N CYS A 22 16.10 0.34 -19.96
CA CYS A 22 17.32 -0.07 -20.67
C CYS A 22 18.01 -1.31 -20.10
N GLY A 23 17.54 -1.86 -18.97
CA GLY A 23 18.13 -3.03 -18.33
C GLY A 23 19.46 -2.77 -17.62
N THR A 24 19.87 -1.51 -17.45
CA THR A 24 21.09 -1.16 -16.73
C THR A 24 20.92 -1.40 -15.23
N ALA A 25 21.84 -2.13 -14.61
CA ALA A 25 21.93 -2.27 -13.17
C ALA A 25 22.41 -0.96 -12.53
N LEU A 26 21.71 -0.51 -11.50
CA LEU A 26 21.98 0.70 -10.74
C LEU A 26 22.46 0.29 -9.35
N ASP A 27 23.63 0.81 -8.96
CA ASP A 27 24.22 0.58 -7.64
C ASP A 27 23.41 1.28 -6.53
N ARG A 28 22.70 2.36 -6.87
CA ARG A 28 21.94 3.20 -5.93
C ARG A 28 20.63 3.66 -6.54
N TYR A 29 19.76 4.22 -5.70
CA TYR A 29 18.57 4.92 -6.16
C TYR A 29 18.99 6.17 -6.95
N HIS A 30 18.53 6.27 -8.20
CA HIS A 30 18.66 7.44 -9.05
C HIS A 30 17.27 7.88 -9.49
N GLU A 31 17.02 9.18 -9.51
CA GLU A 31 15.78 9.78 -10.07
C GLU A 31 15.70 9.58 -11.59
N GLN A 32 16.85 9.53 -12.27
CA GLN A 32 16.98 9.38 -13.71
C GLN A 32 18.10 8.40 -14.01
N CYS A 33 17.89 7.49 -14.94
CA CYS A 33 18.88 6.50 -15.30
C CYS A 33 20.09 7.17 -15.97
N PRO A 34 21.32 7.01 -15.44
CA PRO A 34 22.53 7.62 -16.02
C PRO A 34 22.92 7.03 -17.39
N GLN A 35 22.35 5.90 -17.79
CA GLN A 35 22.62 5.28 -19.09
C GLN A 35 21.64 5.70 -20.17
N CYS A 36 20.33 5.73 -19.88
CA CYS A 36 19.31 6.05 -20.89
C CYS A 36 18.65 7.43 -20.71
N GLY A 37 18.90 8.11 -19.60
CA GLY A 37 18.34 9.43 -19.28
C GLY A 37 16.84 9.44 -18.96
N LYS A 38 16.20 8.26 -18.84
CA LYS A 38 14.79 8.14 -18.47
C LYS A 38 14.60 8.26 -16.97
N ALA A 39 13.51 8.89 -16.58
CA ALA A 39 13.05 8.97 -15.20
C ALA A 39 12.81 7.55 -14.64
N LEU A 40 13.26 7.33 -13.41
CA LEU A 40 13.10 6.08 -12.65
C LEU A 40 12.04 6.27 -11.54
N ASP A 41 11.45 7.46 -11.42
CA ASP A 41 10.36 7.79 -10.51
C ASP A 41 9.00 7.23 -10.95
N GLU A 42 8.90 6.65 -12.14
CA GLU A 42 7.61 6.37 -12.78
C GLU A 42 6.90 5.08 -12.32
N GLU A 43 7.30 4.38 -11.24
CA GLU A 43 6.50 3.19 -10.85
C GLU A 43 6.61 2.66 -9.41
N PHE A 44 6.70 3.54 -8.41
CA PHE A 44 6.06 3.22 -7.12
C PHE A 44 4.56 3.56 -7.14
N SER A 45 3.89 3.31 -8.27
CA SER A 45 2.49 2.94 -8.19
C SER A 45 2.49 1.47 -7.75
N ALA A 46 2.61 1.25 -6.44
CA ALA A 46 1.99 0.08 -5.87
C ALA A 46 0.51 0.24 -6.22
N THR A 47 0.12 -0.27 -7.38
CA THR A 47 -1.27 -0.39 -7.79
C THR A 47 -1.87 -1.23 -6.69
N TYR A 48 -2.49 -0.57 -5.72
CA TYR A 48 -3.22 -1.20 -4.65
C TYR A 48 -4.34 -1.93 -5.36
N ARG A 49 -4.10 -3.21 -5.63
CA ARG A 49 -5.09 -4.15 -6.11
C ARG A 49 -5.70 -4.71 -4.83
N PRO A 50 -6.78 -4.11 -4.29
CA PRO A 50 -7.40 -4.66 -3.10
C PRO A 50 -7.74 -6.12 -3.40
N PRO A 51 -7.45 -7.06 -2.49
CA PRO A 51 -7.91 -8.43 -2.65
C PRO A 51 -9.43 -8.39 -2.89
N PRO A 52 -9.96 -9.22 -3.80
CA PRO A 52 -11.40 -9.24 -4.07
C PRO A 52 -12.12 -9.47 -2.74
N ALA A 53 -12.89 -8.48 -2.29
CA ALA A 53 -13.54 -8.53 -0.99
C ALA A 53 -14.40 -9.80 -0.91
N PRO A 54 -14.29 -10.60 0.17
CA PRO A 54 -15.09 -11.80 0.28
C PRO A 54 -16.58 -11.42 0.24
N PRO A 55 -17.46 -12.27 -0.34
CA PRO A 55 -18.90 -11.98 -0.46
C PRO A 55 -19.55 -11.69 0.91
N ALA A 56 -18.93 -12.15 2.00
CA ALA A 56 -19.27 -11.85 3.37
C ALA A 56 -19.28 -10.33 3.68
N VAL A 57 -18.36 -9.53 3.11
CA VAL A 57 -18.30 -8.08 3.36
C VAL A 57 -19.54 -7.38 2.81
N LYS A 58 -20.04 -7.81 1.65
CA LYS A 58 -21.30 -7.27 1.10
C LYS A 58 -22.45 -7.57 2.06
N ILE A 59 -22.55 -8.80 2.56
CA ILE A 59 -23.61 -9.22 3.49
C ILE A 59 -23.55 -8.41 4.79
N ILE A 60 -22.35 -8.28 5.39
CA ILE A 60 -22.14 -7.48 6.61
C ILE A 60 -22.53 -6.02 6.38
N ALA A 61 -22.14 -5.43 5.25
CA ALA A 61 -22.49 -4.05 4.90
C ALA A 61 -24.02 -3.86 4.79
N TRP A 62 -24.73 -4.77 4.12
CA TRP A 62 -26.19 -4.72 4.02
C TRP A 62 -26.89 -4.88 5.37
N ILE A 63 -26.41 -5.78 6.24
CA ILE A 63 -26.96 -5.98 7.58
C ILE A 63 -26.79 -4.73 8.43
N LEU A 64 -25.59 -4.14 8.46
CA LEU A 64 -25.35 -2.91 9.22
C LEU A 64 -26.23 -1.76 8.75
N LEU A 65 -26.39 -1.59 7.44
CA LEU A 65 -27.23 -0.54 6.86
C LEU A 65 -28.71 -0.75 7.23
N ALA A 66 -29.21 -1.98 7.15
CA ALA A 66 -30.57 -2.31 7.54
C ALA A 66 -30.82 -2.05 9.04
N VAL A 67 -29.88 -2.43 9.91
CA VAL A 67 -29.98 -2.19 11.36
C VAL A 67 -29.98 -0.68 11.67
N ILE A 68 -29.09 0.08 11.04
CA ILE A 68 -29.02 1.55 11.20
C ILE A 68 -30.31 2.24 10.75
N ILE A 69 -31.03 1.68 9.77
CA ILE A 69 -32.31 2.26 9.28
C ILE A 69 -33.50 1.78 10.13
N LEU A 70 -33.56 0.49 10.47
CA LEU A 70 -34.71 -0.12 11.14
C LEU A 70 -34.77 0.20 12.63
N ILE A 71 -33.63 0.35 13.31
CA ILE A 71 -33.60 0.75 14.73
C ILE A 71 -34.24 2.13 14.94
N PRO A 72 -33.82 3.23 14.26
CA PRO A 72 -34.41 4.54 14.48
C PRO A 72 -35.86 4.61 13.98
N LEU A 73 -36.20 3.94 12.86
CA LEU A 73 -37.58 3.87 12.40
C LEU A 73 -38.47 3.16 13.41
N GLY A 74 -38.02 2.03 13.95
CA GLY A 74 -38.75 1.27 14.98
C GLY A 74 -38.91 2.07 16.28
N LEU A 75 -37.86 2.74 16.74
CA LEU A 75 -37.92 3.60 17.92
C LEU A 75 -38.85 4.80 17.71
N ALA A 76 -38.80 5.45 16.55
CA ALA A 76 -39.67 6.57 16.22
C ALA A 76 -41.15 6.14 16.13
N LEU A 77 -41.44 5.01 15.49
CA LEU A 77 -42.78 4.42 15.44
C LEU A 77 -43.30 4.06 16.84
N TRP A 78 -42.45 3.49 17.68
CA TRP A 78 -42.82 3.15 19.06
C TRP A 78 -43.11 4.40 19.90
N TYR A 79 -42.26 5.42 19.81
CA TYR A 79 -42.42 6.69 20.55
C TYR A 79 -43.61 7.52 20.07
N LEU A 80 -44.04 7.35 18.81
CA LEU A 80 -45.23 8.03 18.27
C LEU A 80 -46.54 7.33 18.65
N LEU A 81 -46.49 6.03 18.96
CA LEU A 81 -47.66 5.23 19.26
C LEU A 81 -47.97 5.14 20.76
N PHE A 82 -47.02 5.53 21.61
CA PHE A 82 -47.06 5.41 23.07
C PHE A 82 -46.85 6.78 23.72
#